data_AF-A0A177L711-F1
#
_entry.id   AF-A0A177L711-F1
#
_cell.length_a   1.000
_cell.length_b   1.000
_cell.length_c   1.000
_cell.angle_alpha   90.00
_cell.angle_beta   90.00
_cell.angle_gamma   90.00
#
_symmetry.space_group_name_H-M   'P 1'
#
loop_
_entity.id
_entity.type
_entity.pdbx_description
1 polymer ?
#
loop_
_entity_poly.entity_id
_entity_poly.type
_entity_poly.pdbx_seq_one_letter_code
_entity_poly.pdbx_strand_id
1 'polypeptide(L)' 'MKIDHEKMTAEIDLMNDKTMYVVKDNRLIPHTLSDYGETVVITMGGKVDRFETKEKRKV' A
#
# COMPACT_ATOMS: atom_id res chain seq x y z
N MET A 1 26.14 9.90 -0.21
CA MET A 1 24.68 10.12 -0.18
C MET A 1 24.20 9.74 1.22
N LYS A 2 23.84 10.71 2.07
CA LYS A 2 23.32 10.42 3.42
C LYS A 2 21.82 10.21 3.28
N ILE A 3 21.36 8.98 3.47
CA ILE A 3 19.93 8.67 3.56
C ILE A 3 19.57 8.80 5.04
N ASP A 4 18.74 9.79 5.34
CA ASP A 4 18.16 9.98 6.66
C ASP A 4 17.00 8.98 6.83
N HIS A 5 17.05 8.15 7.88
CA HIS A 5 16.16 7.00 8.06
C HIS A 5 14.87 7.36 8.83
N GLU A 6 14.63 8.63 9.13
CA GLU A 6 13.67 9.01 10.18
C GLU A 6 12.19 8.99 9.83
N LYS A 7 11.75 8.86 8.57
CA LYS A 7 10.34 8.57 8.22
C LYS A 7 10.18 8.27 6.73
N MET A 8 10.06 7.00 6.37
CA MET A 8 9.43 6.61 5.08
C MET A 8 7.90 6.64 5.25
N THR A 9 7.34 7.83 5.50
CA THR A 9 5.89 8.00 5.53
C THR A 9 5.36 8.06 4.10
N ALA A 10 4.70 7.00 3.65
CA ALA A 10 3.91 7.02 2.44
C ALA A 10 2.52 7.59 2.78
N GLU A 11 2.09 8.63 2.08
CA GLU A 11 0.72 9.13 2.16
C GLU A 11 -0.16 8.28 1.24
N ILE A 12 -1.18 7.63 1.81
CA ILE A 12 -2.18 6.86 1.08
C ILE A 12 -3.47 7.67 1.10
N ASP A 13 -3.78 8.32 -0.02
CA ASP A 13 -5.06 9.00 -0.22
C ASP A 13 -6.12 7.99 -0.69
N LEU A 14 -7.17 7.80 0.11
CA LEU A 14 -8.28 6.89 -0.16
C LEU A 14 -9.43 7.69 -0.78
N MET A 15 -9.40 7.88 -2.09
CA MET A 15 -10.54 8.45 -2.81
C MET A 15 -11.71 7.45 -2.87
N ASN A 16 -12.71 7.70 -2.01
CA ASN A 16 -14.14 7.31 -1.97
C ASN A 16 -14.63 5.89 -2.37
N ASP A 17 -13.85 5.03 -3.04
CA ASP A 17 -14.32 3.76 -3.63
C ASP A 17 -13.46 2.55 -3.24
N LYS A 18 -12.90 2.55 -2.02
CA LYS A 18 -12.06 1.46 -1.48
C LYS A 18 -10.88 1.09 -2.39
N THR A 19 -10.47 1.97 -3.31
CA THR A 19 -9.39 1.68 -4.26
C THR A 19 -8.14 2.42 -3.85
N MET A 20 -7.12 1.67 -3.44
CA MET A 20 -5.77 2.17 -3.21
C MET A 20 -5.00 2.16 -4.54
N TYR A 21 -4.29 3.24 -4.84
CA TYR A 21 -3.41 3.30 -6.01
C TYR A 21 -1.95 3.28 -5.58
N VAL A 22 -1.15 2.46 -6.24
CA VAL A 22 0.29 2.36 -5.99
C VAL A 22 1.07 2.60 -7.27
N VAL A 23 2.08 3.48 -7.21
CA VAL A 23 2.96 3.77 -8.35
C VAL A 23 4.16 2.82 -8.34
N LYS A 24 4.33 2.03 -9.40
CA LYS A 24 5.47 1.11 -9.61
C LYS A 24 5.98 1.26 -11.05
N ASP A 25 7.27 1.52 -11.23
CA ASP A 25 7.91 1.60 -12.56
C ASP A 25 7.13 2.53 -13.54
N ASN A 26 6.75 3.72 -13.08
CA ASN A 26 5.90 4.70 -13.79
C ASN A 26 4.51 4.17 -14.21
N ARG A 27 4.04 3.09 -13.60
CA ARG A 27 2.68 2.55 -13.78
C ARG A 27 1.88 2.72 -12.51
N LEU A 28 0.61 3.09 -12.67
CA LEU A 28 -0.37 3.14 -11.60
C LEU A 28 -1.04 1.76 -11.49
N ILE A 29 -0.94 1.13 -10.32
CA ILE A 29 -1.55 -0.17 -10.04
C ILE A 29 -2.72 0.06 -9.06
N PRO A 30 -3.98 -0.15 -9.50
CA PRO A 30 -5.12 -0.09 -8.60
C PRO A 30 -5.21 -1.36 -7.76
N HIS A 31 -5.60 -1.22 -6.50
CA HIS A 31 -5.84 -2.32 -5.57
C HIS A 31 -7.11 -2.04 -4.75
N THR A 32 -8.06 -2.96 -4.80
CA THR A 32 -9.29 -2.86 -4.02
C THR A 32 -9.04 -3.31 -2.57
N LEU A 33 -9.34 -2.44 -1.62
CA LEU A 33 -9.25 -2.68 -0.19
C LEU A 33 -10.52 -3.36 0.30
N SER A 34 -10.35 -4.36 1.16
CA SER A 34 -11.45 -4.95 1.91
C SER A 34 -12.05 -3.94 2.91
N ASP A 35 -13.32 -4.12 3.24
CA ASP A 35 -14.09 -3.26 4.16
C ASP A 35 -13.53 -3.27 5.58
N TYR A 36 -12.85 -4.35 5.96
CA TYR A 36 -12.29 -4.57 7.28
C TYR A 36 -10.95 -5.29 7.18
N GLY A 37 -10.07 -5.02 8.15
CA GLY A 37 -8.77 -5.66 8.25
C GLY A 37 -7.62 -4.74 7.84
N GLU A 38 -6.55 -5.36 7.36
CA GLU A 38 -5.28 -4.69 7.06
C GLU A 38 -4.78 -5.15 5.68
N THR A 39 -4.35 -4.22 4.85
CA THR A 39 -3.61 -4.50 3.61
C THR A 39 -2.20 -3.97 3.78
N VAL A 40 -1.21 -4.83 3.61
CA VAL A 40 0.21 -4.51 3.70
C VAL A 40 0.82 -4.55 2.30
N VAL A 41 1.46 -3.45 1.91
CA VAL A 41 2.22 -3.36 0.65
C VAL A 41 3.66 -3.78 0.94
N ILE A 42 4.11 -4.88 0.35
CA ILE A 42 5.47 -5.37 0.53
C ILE A 42 6.32 -4.86 -0.64
N THR A 43 7.42 -4.18 -0.32
CA THR A 43 8.36 -3.66 -1.31
C THR A 43 9.71 -4.37 -1.24
N MET A 44 10.27 -4.74 -2.39
CA MET A 44 11.64 -5.24 -2.52
C MET A 44 12.43 -4.36 -3.49
N GLY A 45 13.61 -3.90 -3.08
CA GLY A 45 14.46 -3.06 -3.92
C GLY A 45 13.81 -1.76 -4.37
N GLY A 46 12.98 -1.14 -3.52
CA GLY A 46 12.24 0.08 -3.84
C GLY A 46 11.06 -0.10 -4.80
N LYS A 47 10.72 -1.35 -5.16
CA LYS A 47 9.57 -1.69 -6.01
C LYS A 47 8.55 -2.50 -5.25
N VAL A 48 7.28 -2.32 -5.59
CA VAL A 48 6.19 -3.12 -5.02
C VAL A 48 6.31 -4.56 -5.51
N ASP A 49 6.44 -5.50 -4.57
CA ASP A 49 6.51 -6.93 -4.82
C ASP A 49 5.11 -7.53 -4.84
N ARG A 50 4.41 -7.43 -3.70
CA ARG A 50 3.07 -8.02 -3.49
C ARG A 50 2.22 -7.22 -2.51
N PHE A 51 0.93 -7.53 -2.50
CA PHE A 51 -0.03 -7.09 -1.49
C PHE A 51 -0.42 -8.28 -0.63
N GLU A 52 -0.44 -8.09 0.69
CA GLU A 52 -0.97 -9.08 1.63
C GLU A 52 -2.16 -8.48 2.37
N THR A 53 -3.31 -9.14 2.27
CA THR A 53 -4.56 -8.69 2.88
C THR A 53 -4.97 -9.66 3.98
N LYS A 54 -5.18 -9.13 5.19
CA LYS A 54 -5.73 -9.86 6.34
C LYS A 54 -7.08 -9.27 6.68
N GLU A 55 -8.14 -9.97 6.30
CA GLU A 55 -9.49 -9.58 6.68
C GLU A 55 -9.74 -9.91 8.15
N LYS A 56 -10.09 -8.91 8.95
CA LYS A 56 -10.52 -9.10 10.35
C LYS A 56 -11.99 -8.71 10.44
N ARG A 57 -12.88 -9.67 10.27
CA ARG A 57 -14.28 -9.48 10.61
C ARG A 57 -14.47 -9.78 12.09
N LYS A 58 -14.99 -8.83 12.87
CA LYS A 58 -15.55 -9.15 14.18
C LYS A 58 -16.87 -9.87 13.92
N VAL A 59 -16.91 -11.17 14.21
CA VAL A 59 -18.15 -11.96 14.24
C VAL A 59 -18.91 -11.59 15.51
#